data_AF-A0A1M6K2W0-F1
#
_entry.id   AF-A0A1M6K2W0-F1
#
_cell.length_a   1.000
_cell.length_b   1.000
_cell.length_c   1.000
_cell.angle_alpha   90.00
_cell.angle_beta   90.00
_cell.angle_gamma   90.00
#
_symmetry.space_group_name_H-M   'P 1'
#
loop_
_entity.id
_entity.type
_entity.pdbx_description
1 polymer ?
#
loop_
_entity_poly.entity_id
_entity_poly.type
_entity_poly.pdbx_seq_one_letter_code
_entity_poly.pdbx_strand_id
1 'polypeptide(L)'
;MDNDKYSIKFVTYNIHSGKNYWMKPTLNEIIKYLKRENPDIISVQEVNESKKRGFQVSQIQEALNYNFHFGANVKKTNLNYGIATFSSFPIIEKNIYFYLAK
;
A
#
# COMPACT_ATOMS: atom_id res chain seq x y z
N MET A 1 -8.80 -7.89 -34.58
CA MET A 1 -9.09 -7.97 -33.14
C MET A 1 -8.34 -6.82 -32.53
N ASP A 2 -9.08 -5.81 -32.10
CA ASP A 2 -8.55 -4.47 -31.88
C ASP A 2 -7.53 -4.40 -30.74
N ASN A 3 -6.47 -3.63 -31.00
CA ASN A 3 -5.35 -3.37 -30.11
C ASN A 3 -5.80 -2.47 -28.95
N ASP A 4 -6.01 -3.04 -27.76
CA ASP A 4 -5.94 -2.25 -26.52
C ASP A 4 -4.48 -1.90 -26.25
N LYS A 5 -4.01 -0.81 -26.86
CA LYS A 5 -2.59 -0.45 -26.91
C LYS A 5 -2.01 -0.04 -25.54
N TYR A 6 -2.85 0.15 -24.51
CA TYR A 6 -2.43 0.43 -23.12
C TYR A 6 -3.47 -0.07 -22.11
N SER A 7 -3.18 -1.17 -21.41
CA SER A 7 -3.96 -1.64 -20.26
C SER A 7 -3.30 -1.23 -18.95
N ILE A 8 -4.07 -0.75 -17.98
CA ILE A 8 -3.58 -0.46 -16.61
C ILE A 8 -4.29 -1.39 -15.62
N LYS A 9 -3.52 -2.10 -14.79
CA LYS A 9 -4.05 -2.97 -13.74
C LYS A 9 -3.97 -2.29 -12.38
N PHE A 10 -5.09 -2.31 -11.66
CA PHE A 10 -5.21 -1.75 -10.31
C PHE A 10 -5.47 -2.86 -9.29
N VAL A 11 -4.86 -2.73 -8.11
CA VAL A 11 -5.21 -3.50 -6.92
C VAL A 11 -5.54 -2.55 -5.79
N THR A 12 -6.67 -2.78 -5.11
CA THR A 12 -6.94 -2.21 -3.80
C THR A 12 -7.06 -3.33 -2.79
N TYR A 13 -6.39 -3.21 -1.64
CA TYR A 13 -6.39 -4.26 -0.64
C TYR A 13 -6.21 -3.73 0.78
N ASN A 14 -7.21 -3.95 1.62
CA ASN A 14 -7.06 -3.79 3.07
C ASN A 14 -6.26 -4.97 3.62
N ILE A 15 -5.04 -4.70 4.10
CA ILE A 15 -4.11 -5.75 4.52
C ILE A 15 -4.23 -6.11 6.01
N HIS A 16 -5.16 -5.50 6.74
CA HIS A 16 -5.39 -5.71 8.17
C HIS A 16 -4.10 -5.70 9.00
N SER A 17 -3.28 -4.65 8.83
CA SER A 17 -1.95 -4.55 9.45
C SER A 17 -1.01 -5.71 9.12
N GLY A 18 -1.09 -6.25 7.90
CA GLY A 18 -0.27 -7.38 7.44
C GLY A 18 -0.58 -8.67 8.19
N LYS A 19 -1.87 -8.93 8.47
CA LYS A 19 -2.32 -10.11 9.22
C LYS A 19 -3.54 -10.75 8.55
N ASN A 20 -3.69 -12.05 8.76
CA ASN A 20 -4.91 -12.76 8.39
C ASN A 20 -5.99 -12.67 9.48
N TYR A 21 -7.12 -13.32 9.22
CA TYR A 21 -8.24 -13.46 10.15
C TYR A 21 -7.84 -13.97 11.54
N TRP A 22 -6.84 -14.87 11.60
CA TRP A 22 -6.33 -15.45 12.85
C TRP A 22 -5.22 -14.60 13.51
N MET A 23 -5.06 -13.34 13.10
CA MET A 23 -4.03 -12.41 13.58
C MET A 23 -2.58 -12.86 13.33
N LYS A 24 -2.37 -13.87 12.47
CA LYS A 24 -1.02 -14.32 12.11
C LYS A 24 -0.40 -13.34 11.11
N PRO A 25 0.90 -13.04 11.21
CA PRO A 25 1.59 -12.19 10.23
C PRO A 25 1.54 -12.79 8.82
N THR A 26 1.14 -12.00 7.84
CA THR A 26 0.97 -12.41 6.44
C THR A 26 1.58 -11.44 5.43
N LEU A 27 2.31 -10.41 5.87
CA LEU A 27 2.88 -9.39 4.98
C LEU A 27 3.69 -9.98 3.80
N ASN A 28 4.48 -11.03 4.05
CA ASN A 28 5.24 -11.69 2.99
C ASN A 28 4.34 -12.40 1.95
N GLU A 29 3.21 -12.95 2.36
CA GLU A 29 2.25 -13.58 1.45
C GLU A 29 1.53 -12.52 0.63
N ILE A 30 1.22 -11.37 1.23
CA ILE A 30 0.65 -10.20 0.54
C ILE A 30 1.63 -9.67 -0.51
N ILE A 31 2.91 -9.53 -0.17
CA ILE A 31 3.95 -9.13 -1.14
C ILE A 31 4.06 -10.13 -2.28
N LYS A 32 4.05 -11.45 -1.98
CA LYS A 32 4.07 -12.50 -3.02
C LYS A 32 2.85 -12.41 -3.94
N TYR A 33 1.66 -12.16 -3.36
CA TYR A 33 0.44 -11.92 -4.12
C TYR A 33 0.60 -10.71 -5.05
N LEU A 34 1.01 -9.56 -4.54
CA LEU A 34 1.19 -8.33 -5.33
C LEU A 34 2.21 -8.52 -6.46
N LYS A 35 3.33 -9.21 -6.20
CA LYS A 35 4.33 -9.56 -7.24
C LYS A 35 3.75 -10.43 -8.35
N ARG A 36 2.98 -11.45 -7.99
CA ARG A 36 2.35 -12.35 -8.95
C ARG A 36 1.31 -11.63 -9.79
N GLU A 37 0.51 -10.78 -9.16
CA GLU A 37 -0.51 -10.01 -9.86
C GLU A 37 0.08 -8.92 -10.77
N ASN A 38 1.30 -8.44 -10.47
CA ASN A 38 2.03 -7.42 -11.20
C ASN A 38 1.14 -6.21 -11.63
N PRO A 39 0.41 -5.57 -10.70
CA PRO A 39 -0.44 -4.42 -11.01
C PRO A 39 0.39 -3.15 -11.23
N ASP A 40 -0.06 -2.23 -12.08
CA ASP A 40 0.62 -0.95 -12.26
C ASP A 40 0.42 -0.01 -11.07
N ILE A 41 -0.75 -0.08 -10.43
CA ILE A 41 -1.11 0.78 -9.30
C ILE A 41 -1.69 -0.08 -8.17
N ILE A 42 -1.22 0.17 -6.94
CA ILE A 42 -1.66 -0.53 -5.73
C ILE A 42 -2.10 0.51 -4.70
N SER A 43 -3.28 0.35 -4.13
CA SER A 43 -3.68 1.04 -2.90
C SER A 43 -3.86 0.02 -1.78
N VAL A 44 -3.15 0.20 -0.67
CA VAL A 44 -3.30 -0.65 0.52
C VAL A 44 -3.77 0.18 1.70
N GLN A 45 -4.75 -0.37 2.41
CA GLN A 45 -5.29 0.23 3.63
C GLN A 45 -4.86 -0.58 4.85
N GLU A 46 -4.93 0.04 6.01
CA GLU A 46 -4.54 -0.54 7.29
C GLU A 46 -3.06 -0.93 7.38
N VAL A 47 -2.18 -0.10 6.80
CA VAL A 47 -0.72 -0.29 6.85
C VAL A 47 -0.11 0.45 8.03
N ASN A 48 0.94 -0.13 8.61
CA ASN A 48 1.77 0.49 9.66
C ASN A 48 3.12 0.93 9.08
N GLU A 49 3.61 2.07 9.55
CA GLU A 49 4.91 2.62 9.16
C GLU A 49 5.64 3.26 10.34
N SER A 50 6.01 2.43 11.32
CA SER A 50 6.71 2.89 12.53
C SER A 50 7.51 1.80 13.24
N LYS A 51 8.50 2.22 14.04
CA LYS A 51 9.31 1.32 14.90
C LYS A 51 8.47 0.41 15.80
N LYS A 52 7.30 0.86 16.26
CA LYS A 52 6.45 0.12 17.19
C LYS A 52 5.63 -0.99 16.52
N ARG A 53 5.27 -0.82 15.25
CA ARG A 53 4.32 -1.70 14.54
C ARG A 53 4.87 -2.31 13.25
N GLY A 54 6.08 -1.96 12.86
CA GLY A 54 6.72 -2.38 11.62
C GLY A 54 6.65 -1.31 10.54
N PHE A 55 7.51 -1.46 9.53
CA PHE A 55 7.66 -0.56 8.39
C PHE A 55 7.07 -1.22 7.13
N GLN A 56 5.76 -1.48 7.16
CA GLN A 56 5.08 -2.31 6.17
C GLN A 56 5.06 -1.63 4.80
N VAL A 57 4.96 -0.31 4.75
CA VAL A 57 4.99 0.45 3.50
C VAL A 57 6.38 0.35 2.88
N SER A 58 7.44 0.56 3.67
CA SER A 58 8.81 0.39 3.18
C SER A 58 9.09 -1.04 2.71
N GLN A 59 8.63 -2.06 3.44
CA GLN A 59 8.83 -3.46 3.04
C GLN A 59 8.13 -3.81 1.73
N ILE A 60 6.90 -3.30 1.51
CA ILE A 60 6.18 -3.47 0.23
C ILE A 60 6.91 -2.71 -0.89
N GLN A 61 7.32 -1.47 -0.62
CA GLN A 61 8.02 -0.63 -1.60
C GLN A 61 9.33 -1.28 -2.06
N GLU A 62 10.17 -1.70 -1.13
CA GLU A 62 11.45 -2.33 -1.40
C GLU A 62 11.27 -3.63 -2.19
N ALA A 63 10.27 -4.44 -1.81
CA ALA A 63 10.02 -5.70 -2.47
C ALA A 63 9.52 -5.54 -3.92
N LEU A 64 8.69 -4.53 -4.19
CA LEU A 64 8.10 -4.30 -5.52
C LEU A 64 8.92 -3.35 -6.40
N ASN A 65 9.80 -2.54 -5.80
CA ASN A 65 10.55 -1.46 -6.45
C ASN A 65 9.62 -0.40 -7.11
N TYR A 66 8.55 -0.02 -6.42
CA TYR A 66 7.56 0.94 -6.93
C TYR A 66 7.78 2.34 -6.34
N ASN A 67 7.31 3.36 -7.06
CA ASN A 67 7.10 4.68 -6.48
C ASN A 67 5.97 4.60 -5.46
N PHE A 68 5.99 5.40 -4.40
CA PHE A 68 4.92 5.37 -3.41
C PHE A 68 4.64 6.71 -2.72
N HIS A 69 3.46 6.79 -2.12
CA HIS A 69 3.08 7.82 -1.17
C HIS A 69 2.33 7.18 0.00
N PHE A 70 2.77 7.50 1.22
CA PHE A 70 2.11 7.06 2.45
C PHE A 70 1.30 8.21 3.05
N GLY A 71 0.01 8.00 3.20
CA GLY A 71 -0.93 8.89 3.89
C GLY A 71 -1.26 8.37 5.28
N ALA A 72 -0.43 8.71 6.28
CA ALA A 72 -0.73 8.40 7.67
C ALA A 72 -1.95 9.19 8.14
N ASN A 73 -3.04 8.50 8.50
CA ASN A 73 -4.24 9.11 9.07
C ASN A 73 -4.32 9.01 10.60
N VAL A 74 -3.52 8.12 11.20
CA VAL A 74 -3.24 8.12 12.63
C VAL A 74 -1.77 8.45 12.82
N LYS A 75 -1.50 9.61 13.42
CA LYS A 75 -0.16 10.08 13.79
C LYS A 75 -0.10 10.21 15.31
N LYS A 76 0.50 9.22 15.99
CA LYS A 76 0.83 9.29 17.43
C LYS A 76 2.32 8.99 17.59
N THR A 77 2.90 9.35 18.73
CA THR A 77 4.32 9.06 19.02
C THR A 77 4.63 7.59 18.76
N ASN A 78 5.54 7.34 17.80
CA ASN A 78 5.94 6.00 17.34
C ASN A 78 4.82 5.13 16.74
N LEU A 79 3.72 5.71 16.26
CA LEU A 79 2.63 5.00 15.59
C LEU A 79 2.13 5.81 14.40
N ASN A 80 2.52 5.39 13.21
CA ASN A 80 1.94 5.87 11.96
C ASN A 80 1.15 4.74 11.34
N TYR A 81 -0.12 5.00 11.09
CA TYR A 81 -1.03 4.05 10.47
C TYR A 81 -1.89 4.79 9.45
N GLY A 82 -2.26 4.09 8.38
CA GLY A 82 -3.16 4.65 7.38
C GLY A 82 -3.17 3.90 6.07
N ILE A 83 -3.05 4.66 4.98
CA ILE A 83 -3.13 4.16 3.61
C ILE A 83 -1.84 4.43 2.86
N ALA A 84 -1.46 3.56 1.94
CA ALA A 84 -0.36 3.80 1.02
C ALA A 84 -0.78 3.50 -0.41
N THR A 85 -0.28 4.32 -1.34
CA THR A 85 -0.45 4.12 -2.78
C THR A 85 0.93 3.88 -3.40
N PHE A 86 1.04 2.85 -4.23
CA PHE A 86 2.23 2.47 -4.98
C PHE A 86 1.94 2.53 -6.48
N SER A 87 2.96 2.86 -7.27
CA SER A 87 2.87 3.04 -8.72
C SER A 87 4.14 2.59 -9.41
N SER A 88 4.00 1.78 -10.46
CA SER A 88 5.09 1.47 -11.39
C SER A 88 5.55 2.71 -12.18
N PHE A 89 4.67 3.71 -12.33
CA PHE A 89 4.94 5.00 -12.96
C PHE A 89 5.47 6.05 -11.96
N PRO A 90 6.20 7.08 -12.43
CA PRO A 90 6.59 8.22 -11.60
C PRO A 90 5.39 8.95 -10.98
N ILE A 91 5.50 9.32 -9.71
CA ILE A 91 4.50 10.14 -9.03
C ILE A 91 4.86 11.62 -9.18
N ILE A 92 4.03 12.37 -9.90
CA ILE A 92 4.23 13.80 -10.17
C ILE A 92 3.72 14.71 -9.05
N GLU A 93 2.72 14.27 -8.27
CA GLU A 93 2.13 15.03 -7.17
C GLU A 93 1.63 14.09 -6.06
N LYS A 94 1.69 14.56 -4.81
CA LYS A 94 1.31 13.79 -3.60
C LYS A 94 0.48 14.65 -2.67
N ASN A 95 -0.78 14.26 -2.44
CA ASN A 95 -1.70 14.94 -1.55
C ASN A 95 -2.33 13.96 -0.55
N ILE A 96 -2.61 14.46 0.67
CA ILE A 96 -3.36 13.73 1.69
C ILE A 96 -4.59 14.57 2.04
N TYR A 97 -5.77 14.03 1.77
CA TYR A 97 -7.05 14.68 2.10
C TYR A 97 -7.66 14.02 3.33
N PHE A 98 -7.99 14.85 4.33
CA PHE A 98 -8.68 14.42 5.54
C PHE A 98 -10.14 14.84 5.46
N TYR A 99 -11.04 13.86 5.34
CA TYR A 99 -12.46 14.09 5.48
C TYR A 99 -12.83 13.97 6.96
N LEU A 100 -13.06 15.11 7.61
CA LEU A 100 -13.64 15.15 8.94
C LEU A 100 -15.16 15.01 8.77
N ALA A 101 -15.70 13.84 9.11
CA ALA A 101 -17.14 13.70 9.26
C ALA A 101 -17.58 14.64 10.40
N LYS A 102 -18.49 15.56 10.08
CA LYS A 102 -19.13 16.44 11.07
C LYS A 102 -20.11 15.65 11.92
#